data_AF-A0A3S5YJQ3-F1
#
_entry.id   AF-A0A3S5YJQ3-F1
#
_cell.length_a   1.000
_cell.length_b   1.000
_cell.length_c   1.000
_cell.angle_alpha   90.00
_cell.angle_beta   90.00
_cell.angle_gamma   90.00
#
_symmetry.space_group_name_H-M   'P 1'
#
loop_
_entity.id
_entity.type
_entity.pdbx_description
1 polymer ?
#
loop_
_entity_poly.entity_id
_entity_poly.type
_entity_poly.pdbx_seq_one_letter_code
_entity_poly.pdbx_strand_id
1 'polypeptide(L)'
;MKIFITAQQKTELERLHDSSRDGRVRDRIKAILLASEGWSSAMIAQALRLHQTTVDHHISEFLNKGKLKPENGGSDSKLSAEQRAFLISQLSNNLFHHTRDIIAFFSRTWDIVFSVPGMNKWLHRNGFTYKKPSGVPHKFSEEKQRQFIEYYEELKATAGDEPVLFIDAVHPTQATKISYGWIRKGHKKAVKTTGSRTRLNIMGTLNLKTLATPLICEYKTINEYNVSTCAVGNANLKICIRGNVINVNGKLSVHVDALGFYLKDTYDFLDDNKLGIDIPECLGIWGKNRILNKIDTASYMTSYASGSFGILVQLYSGFVPVFNSDFREWQKKTTLVEITSFFLMYYGLLHLIKIG
;
A
#
# COMPACT_ATOMS: atom_id res chain seq x y z
N MET A 1 -24.47 22.27 -71.74
CA MET A 1 -23.72 23.46 -71.30
C MET A 1 -22.25 23.10 -71.35
N LYS A 2 -21.45 23.73 -72.22
CA LYS A 2 -20.00 23.49 -72.27
C LYS A 2 -19.32 24.50 -71.35
N ILE A 3 -18.61 24.03 -70.34
CA ILE A 3 -17.83 24.90 -69.45
C ILE A 3 -16.40 25.00 -69.96
N PHE A 4 -15.76 26.15 -69.76
CA PHE A 4 -14.37 26.37 -70.14
C PHE A 4 -13.49 26.25 -68.89
N ILE A 5 -12.58 25.27 -68.90
CA ILE A 5 -11.51 25.11 -67.92
C ILE A 5 -10.17 25.14 -68.65
N THR A 6 -9.13 25.65 -68.00
CA THR A 6 -7.79 25.70 -68.62
C THR A 6 -7.18 24.30 -68.71
N ALA A 7 -6.21 24.11 -69.62
CA ALA A 7 -5.47 22.86 -69.72
C ALA A 7 -4.80 22.47 -68.39
N GLN A 8 -4.25 23.45 -67.67
CA GLN A 8 -3.65 23.26 -66.35
C GLN A 8 -4.69 22.82 -65.30
N GLN A 9 -5.88 23.44 -65.29
CA GLN A 9 -6.97 23.03 -64.39
C GLN A 9 -7.45 21.62 -64.70
N LYS A 10 -7.52 21.24 -65.98
CA LYS A 10 -7.88 19.87 -66.38
C LYS A 10 -6.88 18.84 -65.85
N THR A 11 -5.59 19.06 -66.05
CA THR A 11 -4.53 18.18 -65.52
C THR A 11 -4.59 18.07 -63.99
N GLU A 12 -4.82 19.19 -63.29
CA GLU A 12 -4.92 19.18 -61.83
C GLU A 12 -6.17 18.43 -61.34
N LEU A 13 -7.31 18.60 -62.01
CA LEU A 13 -8.53 17.85 -61.69
C LEU A 13 -8.36 16.34 -61.90
N GLU A 14 -7.71 15.93 -62.98
CA GLU A 14 -7.37 14.52 -63.24
C GLU A 14 -6.47 13.95 -62.13
N ARG A 15 -5.42 14.69 -61.75
CA ARG A 15 -4.54 14.31 -60.63
C ARG A 15 -5.28 14.20 -59.30
N LEU A 16 -6.21 15.12 -59.03
CA LEU A 16 -7.05 15.11 -57.82
C LEU A 16 -8.08 13.97 -57.84
N HIS A 17 -8.61 13.63 -59.01
CA HIS A 17 -9.51 12.49 -59.17
C HIS A 17 -8.80 11.18 -58.81
N ASP A 18 -7.59 10.98 -59.33
CA ASP A 18 -6.83 9.74 -59.17
C ASP A 18 -6.31 9.54 -57.73
N SER A 19 -5.99 10.63 -57.04
CA SER A 19 -5.55 10.59 -55.64
C SER A 19 -6.68 10.56 -54.62
N SER A 20 -7.91 10.92 -54.99
CA SER A 20 -9.04 10.98 -54.06
C SER A 20 -9.70 9.63 -53.83
N ARG A 21 -9.89 9.26 -52.56
CA ARG A 21 -10.66 8.06 -52.15
C ARG A 21 -12.13 8.34 -51.90
N ASP A 22 -12.53 9.60 -51.72
CA ASP A 22 -13.92 9.97 -51.49
C ASP A 22 -14.70 9.96 -52.82
N GLY A 23 -15.68 9.06 -52.93
CA GLY A 23 -16.54 8.94 -54.11
C GLY A 23 -17.27 10.25 -54.45
N ARG A 24 -17.69 11.02 -53.43
CA ARG A 24 -18.41 12.28 -53.64
C ARG A 24 -17.53 13.35 -54.30
N VAL A 25 -16.25 13.38 -53.94
CA VAL A 25 -15.27 14.29 -54.53
C VAL A 25 -14.95 13.86 -55.96
N ARG A 26 -14.77 12.56 -56.20
CA ARG A 26 -14.53 12.02 -57.54
C ARG A 26 -15.69 12.29 -58.50
N ASP A 27 -16.93 12.10 -58.06
CA ASP A 27 -18.09 12.33 -58.92
C ASP A 27 -18.31 13.82 -59.23
N ARG A 28 -17.98 14.70 -58.28
CA ARG A 28 -17.90 16.15 -58.54
C ARG A 28 -16.86 16.49 -59.61
N ILE A 29 -15.65 15.94 -59.50
CA ILE A 29 -14.57 16.15 -60.48
C ILE A 29 -14.97 15.63 -61.86
N LYS A 30 -15.51 14.40 -61.96
CA LYS A 30 -15.99 13.82 -63.21
C LYS A 30 -17.05 14.69 -63.88
N ALA A 31 -18.00 15.23 -63.10
CA ALA A 31 -19.03 16.11 -63.64
C ALA A 31 -18.44 17.37 -64.30
N ILE A 32 -17.40 17.96 -63.70
CA ILE A 32 -16.70 19.13 -64.24
C ILE A 32 -15.92 18.77 -65.51
N LEU A 33 -15.15 17.67 -65.48
CA LEU A 33 -14.37 17.20 -66.63
C LEU A 33 -15.27 16.90 -67.83
N LEU A 34 -16.32 16.09 -67.63
CA LEU A 34 -17.27 15.73 -68.70
C LEU A 34 -18.03 16.94 -69.24
N ALA A 35 -18.39 17.90 -68.38
CA ALA A 35 -19.02 19.15 -68.82
C ALA A 35 -18.06 20.02 -69.66
N SER A 36 -16.76 20.00 -69.37
CA SER A 36 -15.75 20.70 -70.18
C SER A 36 -15.53 20.04 -71.55
N GLU A 37 -15.71 18.72 -71.60
CA GLU A 37 -15.66 17.89 -72.81
C GLU A 37 -16.93 18.00 -73.66
N GLY A 38 -17.94 18.74 -73.19
CA GLY A 38 -19.15 19.05 -73.95
C GLY A 38 -20.32 18.10 -73.69
N TRP A 39 -20.23 17.21 -72.70
CA TRP A 39 -21.36 16.36 -72.32
C TRP A 39 -22.50 17.21 -71.75
N SER A 40 -23.75 16.83 -72.04
CA SER A 40 -24.91 17.50 -71.44
C SER A 40 -25.10 17.08 -69.98
N SER A 41 -25.68 17.95 -69.15
CA SER A 41 -25.95 17.62 -67.74
C SER A 41 -26.79 16.35 -67.58
N ALA A 42 -27.71 16.08 -68.52
CA ALA A 42 -28.49 14.85 -68.54
C ALA A 42 -27.64 13.59 -68.81
N MET A 43 -26.69 13.67 -69.75
CA MET A 43 -25.76 12.57 -70.03
C MET A 43 -24.82 12.30 -68.85
N ILE A 44 -24.31 13.36 -68.23
CA ILE A 44 -23.44 13.26 -67.05
C ILE A 44 -24.22 12.65 -65.87
N ALA A 45 -25.44 13.11 -65.64
CA ALA A 45 -26.33 12.58 -64.61
C ALA A 45 -26.61 11.09 -64.81
N GLN A 46 -26.88 10.67 -66.05
CA GLN A 46 -27.07 9.27 -66.40
C GLN A 46 -25.79 8.43 -66.17
N ALA A 47 -24.62 8.93 -66.58
CA ALA A 47 -23.34 8.24 -66.45
C ALA A 47 -22.91 8.09 -64.98
N LEU A 48 -23.10 9.12 -64.16
CA LEU A 48 -22.75 9.12 -62.73
C LEU A 48 -23.87 8.58 -61.83
N ARG A 49 -25.04 8.25 -62.39
CA ARG A 49 -26.26 7.86 -61.64
C ARG A 49 -26.66 8.88 -60.57
N LEU A 50 -26.55 10.16 -60.92
CA LEU A 50 -26.96 11.30 -60.09
C LEU A 50 -28.20 11.96 -60.69
N HIS A 51 -28.91 12.77 -59.89
CA HIS A 51 -29.97 13.61 -60.41
C HIS A 51 -29.39 14.78 -61.21
N GLN A 52 -30.04 15.18 -62.30
CA GLN A 52 -29.55 16.25 -63.19
C GLN A 52 -29.30 17.56 -62.43
N THR A 53 -30.20 17.96 -61.53
CA THR A 53 -30.03 19.17 -60.71
C THR A 53 -28.80 19.11 -59.79
N THR A 54 -28.39 17.90 -59.35
CA THR A 54 -27.17 17.71 -58.55
C THR A 54 -25.91 17.95 -59.39
N VAL A 55 -25.92 17.48 -60.65
CA VAL A 55 -24.83 17.74 -61.60
C VAL A 55 -24.72 19.24 -61.90
N ASP A 56 -25.84 19.89 -62.18
CA ASP A 56 -25.88 21.34 -62.43
C ASP A 56 -25.37 22.13 -61.22
N HIS A 57 -25.75 21.73 -60.00
CA HIS A 57 -25.25 22.33 -58.77
C HIS A 57 -23.75 22.12 -58.59
N HIS A 58 -23.21 20.92 -58.86
CA HIS A 58 -21.78 20.66 -58.78
C HIS A 58 -20.96 21.54 -59.74
N ILE A 59 -21.43 21.67 -60.98
CA ILE A 59 -20.78 22.52 -61.98
C ILE A 59 -20.84 24.00 -61.54
N SER A 60 -22.00 24.47 -61.07
CA SER A 60 -22.18 25.84 -60.57
C SER A 60 -21.32 26.15 -59.34
N GLU A 61 -21.25 25.24 -58.35
CA GLU A 61 -20.41 25.42 -57.16
C GLU A 61 -18.92 25.50 -57.53
N PHE A 62 -18.48 24.75 -58.53
CA PHE A 62 -17.11 24.82 -59.01
C PHE A 62 -16.82 26.15 -59.72
N LEU A 63 -17.68 26.59 -60.62
CA LEU A 63 -17.48 27.84 -61.36
C LEU A 63 -17.50 29.07 -60.44
N ASN A 64 -18.39 29.07 -59.44
CA ASN A 64 -18.56 30.23 -58.55
C ASN A 64 -17.61 30.24 -57.36
N LYS A 65 -17.23 29.06 -56.82
CA LYS A 65 -16.50 28.93 -55.54
C LYS A 65 -15.28 28.02 -55.58
N GLY A 66 -14.97 27.40 -56.73
CA GLY A 66 -13.89 26.41 -56.85
C GLY A 66 -14.11 25.15 -56.01
N LYS A 67 -15.36 24.87 -55.61
CA LYS A 67 -15.65 23.87 -54.56
C LYS A 67 -15.70 22.44 -55.12
N LEU A 68 -14.74 21.62 -54.68
CA LEU A 68 -14.64 20.20 -55.07
C LEU A 68 -15.07 19.21 -53.98
N LYS A 69 -15.26 19.67 -52.74
CA LYS A 69 -15.60 18.81 -51.59
C LYS A 69 -16.90 19.27 -50.93
N PRO A 70 -17.71 18.34 -50.40
CA PRO A 70 -18.83 18.71 -49.54
C PRO A 70 -18.30 19.33 -48.25
N GLU A 71 -18.90 20.45 -47.83
CA GLU A 71 -18.62 21.09 -46.54
C GLU A 71 -19.43 20.39 -45.45
N ASN A 72 -18.99 19.18 -45.08
CA ASN A 72 -19.54 18.50 -43.92
C ASN A 72 -18.82 19.05 -42.67
N GLY A 73 -19.29 20.18 -42.15
CA GLY A 73 -18.83 20.74 -40.89
C GLY A 73 -19.57 20.10 -39.70
N GLY A 74 -18.85 19.75 -38.65
CA GLY A 74 -19.48 19.49 -37.36
C GLY A 74 -20.08 20.78 -36.79
N SER A 75 -21.07 20.66 -35.90
CA SER A 75 -21.61 21.84 -35.20
C SER A 75 -20.53 22.51 -34.35
N ASP A 76 -20.50 23.84 -34.38
CA ASP A 76 -19.71 24.62 -33.45
C ASP A 76 -20.16 24.39 -32.01
N SER A 77 -19.24 24.50 -31.06
CA SER A 77 -19.59 24.39 -29.65
C SER A 77 -20.51 25.54 -29.27
N LYS A 78 -21.51 25.28 -28.44
CA LYS A 78 -22.35 26.34 -27.82
C LYS A 78 -21.55 27.28 -26.89
N LEU A 79 -20.25 27.04 -26.70
CA LEU A 79 -19.41 27.69 -25.72
C LEU A 79 -18.38 28.58 -26.37
N SER A 80 -18.27 29.80 -25.86
CA SER A 80 -17.16 30.68 -26.20
C SER A 80 -15.83 30.11 -25.68
N ALA A 81 -14.71 30.59 -26.24
CA ALA A 81 -13.39 30.19 -25.79
C ALA A 81 -13.16 30.48 -24.30
N GLU A 82 -13.68 31.61 -23.81
CA GLU A 82 -13.59 32.06 -22.43
C GLU A 82 -14.41 31.16 -21.49
N GLN A 83 -15.66 30.87 -21.85
CA GLN A 83 -16.53 29.97 -21.08
C GLN A 83 -15.92 28.57 -20.98
N ARG A 84 -15.33 28.07 -22.07
CA ARG A 84 -14.61 26.80 -22.09
C ARG A 84 -13.41 26.81 -21.14
N ALA A 85 -12.57 27.84 -21.20
CA ALA A 85 -11.39 27.94 -20.35
C ALA A 85 -11.75 28.01 -18.86
N PHE A 86 -12.76 28.82 -18.52
CA PHE A 86 -13.27 28.90 -17.16
C PHE A 86 -13.82 27.56 -16.67
N LEU A 87 -14.62 26.86 -17.49
CA LEU A 87 -15.19 25.57 -17.11
C LEU A 87 -14.10 24.51 -16.91
N ILE A 88 -13.07 24.47 -17.75
CA ILE A 88 -11.93 23.57 -17.57
C ILE A 88 -11.25 23.81 -16.22
N SER A 89 -11.02 25.08 -15.85
CA SER A 89 -10.42 25.45 -14.56
C SER A 89 -11.30 25.00 -13.38
N GLN A 90 -12.61 25.26 -13.44
CA GLN A 90 -13.55 24.87 -12.38
C GLN A 90 -13.64 23.35 -12.19
N LEU A 91 -13.70 22.59 -13.28
CA LEU A 91 -13.75 21.12 -13.25
C LEU A 91 -12.43 20.47 -12.84
N SER A 92 -11.31 21.18 -12.99
CA SER A 92 -9.99 20.69 -12.57
C SER A 92 -9.78 20.89 -11.07
N ASN A 93 -10.33 21.97 -10.49
CA ASN A 93 -10.17 22.31 -9.08
C ASN A 93 -11.24 21.69 -8.18
N ASN A 94 -12.41 21.35 -8.73
CA ASN A 94 -13.55 20.83 -7.97
C ASN A 94 -14.02 19.48 -8.52
N LEU A 95 -14.33 18.54 -7.63
CA LEU A 95 -14.85 17.24 -8.02
C LEU A 95 -16.37 17.29 -8.21
N PHE A 96 -16.81 17.07 -9.45
CA PHE A 96 -18.22 16.86 -9.77
C PHE A 96 -18.51 15.37 -9.92
N HIS A 97 -19.45 14.84 -9.13
CA HIS A 97 -19.78 13.42 -9.11
C HIS A 97 -20.61 12.98 -10.32
N HIS A 98 -21.51 13.84 -10.81
CA HIS A 98 -22.40 13.53 -11.93
C HIS A 98 -22.40 14.62 -13.00
N THR A 99 -22.53 14.21 -14.27
CA THR A 99 -22.67 15.12 -15.41
C THR A 99 -23.84 16.10 -15.25
N ARG A 100 -24.93 15.68 -14.59
CA ARG A 100 -26.09 16.55 -14.30
C ARG A 100 -25.73 17.74 -13.40
N ASP A 101 -24.77 17.57 -12.49
CA ASP A 101 -24.36 18.61 -11.56
C ASP A 101 -23.57 19.68 -12.32
N ILE A 102 -22.76 19.25 -13.29
CA ILE A 102 -22.05 20.13 -14.23
C ILE A 102 -23.06 20.88 -15.10
N ILE A 103 -24.08 20.21 -15.63
CA ILE A 103 -25.14 20.85 -16.44
C ILE A 103 -25.93 21.87 -15.61
N ALA A 104 -26.28 21.54 -14.36
CA ALA A 104 -26.99 22.46 -13.48
C ALA A 104 -26.16 23.69 -13.13
N PHE A 105 -24.85 23.52 -12.86
CA PHE A 105 -23.92 24.63 -12.70
C PHE A 105 -23.89 25.50 -13.96
N PHE A 106 -23.77 24.87 -15.13
CA PHE A 106 -23.72 25.55 -16.42
C PHE A 106 -24.97 26.39 -16.72
N SER A 107 -26.15 25.81 -16.48
CA SER A 107 -27.43 26.46 -16.67
C SER A 107 -27.62 27.65 -15.73
N ARG A 108 -27.12 27.57 -14.50
CA ARG A 108 -27.20 28.69 -13.53
C ARG A 108 -26.27 29.85 -13.90
N THR A 109 -25.09 29.57 -14.44
CA THR A 109 -24.08 30.59 -14.70
C THR A 109 -24.30 31.32 -16.03
N TRP A 110 -24.74 30.62 -17.08
CA TRP A 110 -24.83 31.20 -18.43
C TRP A 110 -26.15 30.95 -19.16
N ASP A 111 -27.17 30.41 -18.49
CA ASP A 111 -28.47 30.07 -19.09
C ASP A 111 -28.38 29.16 -20.34
N ILE A 112 -27.31 28.36 -20.41
CA ILE A 112 -27.09 27.41 -21.50
C ILE A 112 -27.42 26.00 -21.01
N VAL A 113 -28.32 25.33 -21.71
CA VAL A 113 -28.73 23.96 -21.39
C VAL A 113 -28.05 22.96 -22.32
N PHE A 114 -27.35 22.00 -21.72
CA PHE A 114 -26.81 20.82 -22.38
C PHE A 114 -27.66 19.58 -22.10
N SER A 115 -27.77 18.70 -23.10
CA SER A 115 -28.19 17.33 -22.83
C SER A 115 -27.05 16.55 -22.16
N VAL A 116 -27.39 15.52 -21.38
CA VAL A 116 -26.37 14.64 -20.74
C VAL A 116 -25.39 14.05 -21.76
N PRO A 117 -25.83 13.49 -22.91
CA PRO A 117 -24.90 13.02 -23.93
C PRO A 117 -24.04 14.14 -24.54
N GLY A 118 -24.60 15.34 -24.70
CA GLY A 118 -23.87 16.51 -25.21
C GLY A 118 -22.76 16.95 -24.26
N MET A 119 -23.05 17.02 -22.97
CA MET A 119 -22.05 17.34 -21.95
C MET A 119 -20.97 16.26 -21.86
N ASN A 120 -21.33 14.97 -21.93
CA ASN A 120 -20.33 13.88 -21.96
C ASN A 120 -19.39 14.01 -23.16
N LYS A 121 -19.92 14.28 -24.35
CA LYS A 121 -19.10 14.54 -25.55
C LYS A 121 -18.18 15.74 -25.36
N TRP A 122 -18.69 16.81 -24.74
CA TRP A 122 -17.89 17.99 -24.45
C TRP A 122 -16.75 17.69 -23.47
N LEU A 123 -17.02 16.97 -22.37
CA LEU A 123 -16.02 16.57 -21.38
C LEU A 123 -14.89 15.76 -22.03
N HIS A 124 -15.23 14.75 -22.83
CA HIS A 124 -14.22 13.95 -23.54
C HIS A 124 -13.42 14.76 -24.55
N ARG A 125 -14.05 15.67 -25.31
CA ARG A 125 -13.35 16.55 -26.25
C ARG A 125 -12.36 17.48 -25.54
N ASN A 126 -12.59 17.82 -24.28
CA ASN A 126 -11.70 18.67 -23.47
C ASN A 126 -10.78 17.85 -22.54
N GLY A 127 -10.58 16.55 -22.80
CA GLY A 127 -9.60 15.72 -22.08
C GLY A 127 -10.07 15.16 -20.74
N PHE A 128 -11.31 15.39 -20.33
CA PHE A 128 -11.84 14.79 -19.10
C PHE A 128 -12.23 13.33 -19.31
N THR A 129 -11.93 12.51 -18.30
CA THR A 129 -12.30 11.09 -18.25
C THR A 129 -12.99 10.80 -16.94
N TYR A 130 -14.02 9.97 -16.96
CA TYR A 130 -14.69 9.52 -15.74
C TYR A 130 -13.87 8.45 -15.04
N LYS A 131 -13.29 8.79 -13.88
CA LYS A 131 -12.48 7.88 -13.05
C LYS A 131 -12.84 8.02 -11.58
N LYS A 132 -12.61 6.94 -10.83
CA LYS A 132 -12.67 6.99 -9.36
C LYS A 132 -11.46 7.79 -8.85
N PRO A 133 -11.65 8.81 -8.00
CA PRO A 133 -10.54 9.54 -7.39
C PRO A 133 -9.64 8.60 -6.57
N SER A 134 -8.34 8.84 -6.61
CA SER A 134 -7.39 8.12 -5.76
C SER A 134 -7.55 8.58 -4.31
N GLY A 135 -7.64 7.63 -3.39
CA GLY A 135 -7.64 7.94 -1.97
C GLY A 135 -6.23 8.26 -1.52
N VAL A 136 -6.03 9.43 -0.91
CA VAL A 136 -4.84 9.74 -0.12
C VAL A 136 -5.25 9.66 1.35
N PRO A 137 -4.46 9.04 2.24
CA PRO A 137 -4.76 9.04 3.67
C PRO A 137 -4.92 10.47 4.18
N HIS A 138 -6.03 10.76 4.87
CA HIS A 138 -6.29 12.10 5.41
C HIS A 138 -5.18 12.62 6.34
N LYS A 139 -4.45 11.71 7.00
CA LYS A 139 -3.35 12.05 7.91
C LYS A 139 -1.98 12.14 7.21
N PHE A 140 -1.94 12.04 5.88
CA PHE A 140 -0.70 12.14 5.11
C PHE A 140 -0.07 13.53 5.29
N SER A 141 1.21 13.56 5.63
CA SER A 141 2.01 14.77 5.77
C SER A 141 3.41 14.45 5.27
N GLU A 142 3.80 15.13 4.20
CA GLU A 142 5.12 14.97 3.58
C GLU A 142 6.25 15.28 4.58
N GLU A 143 6.04 16.28 5.44
CA GLU A 143 6.96 16.63 6.52
C GLU A 143 7.17 15.47 7.50
N LYS A 144 6.08 14.88 8.01
CA LYS A 144 6.18 13.75 8.94
C LYS A 144 6.80 12.51 8.29
N GLN A 145 6.57 12.32 7.00
CA GLN A 145 7.21 11.25 6.25
C GLN A 145 8.71 11.47 6.14
N ARG A 146 9.15 12.70 5.85
CA ARG A 146 10.58 13.05 5.80
C ARG A 146 11.26 12.84 7.15
N GLN A 147 10.65 13.33 8.23
CA GLN A 147 11.13 13.13 9.60
C GLN A 147 11.27 11.64 9.95
N PHE A 148 10.29 10.82 9.54
CA PHE A 148 10.35 9.37 9.77
C PHE A 148 11.50 8.70 8.99
N ILE A 149 11.75 9.12 7.74
CA ILE A 149 12.86 8.58 6.93
C ILE A 149 14.21 8.91 7.58
N GLU A 150 14.41 10.16 8.00
CA GLU A 150 15.65 10.60 8.68
C GLU A 150 15.88 9.80 9.96
N TYR A 151 14.86 9.70 10.81
CA TYR A 151 14.90 8.87 12.03
C TYR A 151 15.22 7.40 11.74
N TYR A 152 14.62 6.83 10.69
CA TYR A 152 14.82 5.43 10.33
C TYR A 152 16.26 5.15 9.84
N GLU A 153 16.83 6.03 9.03
CA GLU A 153 18.21 5.89 8.56
C GLU A 153 19.21 6.00 9.73
N GLU A 154 18.98 6.91 10.68
CA GLU A 154 19.78 7.02 11.90
C GLU A 154 19.66 5.77 12.79
N LEU A 155 18.43 5.28 12.99
CA LEU A 155 18.17 4.04 13.74
C LEU A 155 18.90 2.86 13.12
N LYS A 156 18.85 2.72 11.79
CA LYS A 156 19.52 1.64 11.06
C LYS A 156 21.04 1.72 11.17
N ALA A 157 21.62 2.92 11.15
CA ALA A 157 23.05 3.12 11.37
C ALA A 157 23.47 2.75 12.80
N THR A 158 22.65 3.09 13.79
CA THR A 158 22.93 2.86 15.22
C THR A 158 22.74 1.39 15.62
N ALA A 159 21.73 0.71 15.07
CA ALA A 159 21.38 -0.66 15.43
C ALA A 159 22.47 -1.68 15.05
N GLY A 160 23.34 -1.39 14.08
CA GLY A 160 24.42 -2.28 13.68
C GLY A 160 23.91 -3.67 13.25
N ASP A 161 24.28 -4.71 14.02
CA ASP A 161 23.82 -6.09 13.76
C ASP A 161 22.52 -6.47 14.51
N GLU A 162 21.96 -5.58 15.32
CA GLU A 162 20.66 -5.81 15.95
C GLU A 162 19.53 -5.82 14.89
N PRO A 163 18.48 -6.65 15.07
CA PRO A 163 17.36 -6.69 14.14
C PRO A 163 16.43 -5.49 14.31
N VAL A 164 16.15 -4.78 13.21
CA VAL A 164 15.11 -3.75 13.16
C VAL A 164 13.79 -4.40 12.78
N LEU A 165 12.78 -4.27 13.65
CA LEU A 165 11.48 -4.92 13.52
C LEU A 165 10.40 -3.91 13.14
N PHE A 166 9.58 -4.26 12.16
CA PHE A 166 8.38 -3.52 11.78
C PHE A 166 7.16 -4.24 12.32
N ILE A 167 6.40 -3.58 13.18
CA ILE A 167 5.21 -4.15 13.79
C ILE A 167 3.99 -3.46 13.21
N ASP A 168 3.03 -4.25 12.74
CA ASP A 168 1.74 -3.74 12.29
C ASP A 168 0.61 -4.65 12.79
N ALA A 169 -0.59 -4.09 12.84
CA ALA A 169 -1.75 -4.75 13.39
C ALA A 169 -2.95 -4.58 12.46
N VAL A 170 -3.66 -5.68 12.20
CA VAL A 170 -4.76 -5.72 11.26
C VAL A 170 -6.02 -6.29 11.90
N HIS A 171 -7.14 -5.66 11.55
CA HIS A 171 -8.49 -6.14 11.84
C HIS A 171 -9.13 -6.64 10.54
N PRO A 172 -8.92 -7.91 10.15
CA PRO A 172 -9.52 -8.43 8.93
C PRO A 172 -11.03 -8.39 9.05
N THR A 173 -11.68 -7.91 7.99
CA THR A 173 -13.14 -7.82 7.97
C THR A 173 -13.72 -9.12 7.41
N GLN A 174 -14.39 -9.91 8.26
CA GLN A 174 -15.15 -11.11 7.86
C GLN A 174 -16.55 -10.74 7.31
N ALA A 175 -16.61 -9.82 6.34
CA ALA A 175 -17.87 -9.42 5.71
C ALA A 175 -17.96 -9.96 4.29
N THR A 176 -19.11 -10.54 3.95
CA THR A 176 -19.45 -10.86 2.56
C THR A 176 -19.45 -9.57 1.74
N LYS A 177 -18.49 -9.43 0.82
CA LYS A 177 -18.48 -8.34 -0.15
C LYS A 177 -19.48 -8.66 -1.26
N ILE A 178 -20.61 -7.96 -1.26
CA ILE A 178 -21.61 -8.08 -2.33
C ILE A 178 -21.04 -7.37 -3.58
N SER A 179 -20.93 -8.10 -4.68
CA SER A 179 -20.58 -7.54 -5.99
C SER A 179 -21.82 -7.28 -6.83
N TYR A 180 -21.67 -6.48 -7.88
CA TYR A 180 -22.71 -6.30 -8.88
C TYR A 180 -22.95 -7.61 -9.66
N GLY A 181 -24.20 -7.86 -10.03
CA GLY A 181 -24.60 -9.00 -10.85
C GLY A 181 -25.87 -8.70 -11.63
N TRP A 182 -26.10 -9.44 -12.71
CA TRP A 182 -27.28 -9.28 -13.55
C TRP A 182 -28.52 -9.83 -12.83
N ILE A 183 -29.45 -8.94 -12.49
CA ILE A 183 -30.70 -9.26 -11.81
C ILE A 183 -31.85 -8.72 -12.68
N ARG A 184 -32.87 -9.54 -12.88
CA ARG A 184 -34.04 -9.19 -13.70
C ARG A 184 -34.72 -7.94 -13.13
N LYS A 185 -35.11 -7.00 -14.01
CA LYS A 185 -35.78 -5.75 -13.63
C LYS A 185 -37.00 -6.06 -12.73
N GLY A 186 -37.13 -5.34 -11.62
CA GLY A 186 -38.20 -5.53 -10.63
C GLY A 186 -37.97 -6.68 -9.63
N HIS A 187 -36.90 -7.47 -9.76
CA HIS A 187 -36.61 -8.60 -8.87
C HIS A 187 -35.50 -8.23 -7.89
N LYS A 188 -35.63 -8.65 -6.63
CA LYS A 188 -34.57 -8.57 -5.61
C LYS A 188 -33.94 -9.95 -5.45
N LYS A 189 -32.62 -10.05 -5.47
CA LYS A 189 -31.88 -11.28 -5.15
C LYS A 189 -31.18 -11.09 -3.81
N ALA A 190 -31.65 -11.79 -2.79
CA ALA A 190 -31.05 -11.75 -1.46
C ALA A 190 -29.77 -12.60 -1.44
N VAL A 191 -28.70 -12.08 -0.84
CA VAL A 191 -27.48 -12.81 -0.53
C VAL A 191 -27.41 -12.92 0.99
N LYS A 192 -27.24 -14.14 1.52
CA LYS A 192 -27.06 -14.36 2.96
C LYS A 192 -25.74 -13.74 3.39
N THR A 193 -25.79 -12.83 4.35
CA THR A 193 -24.61 -12.22 4.98
C THR A 193 -24.44 -12.76 6.39
N THR A 194 -23.21 -12.93 6.85
CA THR A 194 -22.91 -13.26 8.25
C THR A 194 -23.37 -12.12 9.17
N GLY A 195 -24.26 -12.43 10.12
CA GLY A 195 -24.88 -11.46 11.03
C GLY A 195 -24.00 -11.09 12.23
N SER A 196 -23.14 -12.01 12.68
CA SER A 196 -22.15 -11.75 13.74
C SER A 196 -20.79 -11.43 13.11
N ARG A 197 -20.19 -10.32 13.54
CA ARG A 197 -18.82 -9.95 13.20
C ARG A 197 -17.93 -10.34 14.37
N THR A 198 -17.31 -11.51 14.32
CA THR A 198 -16.21 -11.81 15.24
C THR A 198 -15.01 -10.95 14.81
N ARG A 199 -14.58 -10.01 15.65
CA ARG A 199 -13.36 -9.24 15.39
C ARG A 199 -12.16 -10.14 15.68
N LEU A 200 -11.32 -10.34 14.67
CA LEU A 200 -9.98 -10.86 14.84
C LEU A 200 -9.01 -9.69 15.00
N ASN A 201 -8.06 -9.81 15.92
CA ASN A 201 -6.95 -8.86 16.01
C ASN A 201 -5.65 -9.62 15.81
N ILE A 202 -5.04 -9.40 14.65
CA ILE A 202 -3.81 -10.07 14.26
C ILE A 202 -2.71 -9.03 14.29
N MET A 203 -1.60 -9.36 14.94
CA MET A 203 -0.40 -8.55 14.92
C MET A 203 0.73 -9.31 14.27
N GLY A 204 1.49 -8.59 13.45
CA GLY A 204 2.62 -9.13 12.72
C GLY A 204 3.86 -8.30 13.02
N THR A 205 4.95 -8.99 13.32
CA THR A 205 6.28 -8.42 13.46
C THR A 205 7.15 -8.94 12.32
N LEU A 206 7.64 -8.03 11.48
CA LEU A 206 8.50 -8.30 10.34
C LEU A 206 9.94 -7.93 10.68
N ASN A 207 10.84 -8.90 10.61
CA ASN A 207 12.27 -8.65 10.63
C ASN A 207 12.80 -8.53 9.19
N LEU A 208 13.44 -7.41 8.85
CA LEU A 208 13.99 -7.21 7.50
C LEU A 208 15.13 -8.17 7.15
N LYS A 209 15.84 -8.72 8.15
CA LYS A 209 16.88 -9.75 7.91
C LYS A 209 16.27 -11.12 7.56
N THR A 210 15.02 -11.37 7.98
CA THR A 210 14.33 -12.66 7.81
C THR A 210 12.88 -12.46 7.35
N LEU A 211 12.72 -11.86 6.16
CA LEU A 211 11.40 -11.58 5.57
C LEU A 211 10.50 -12.81 5.38
N ALA A 212 11.09 -14.01 5.27
CA ALA A 212 10.36 -15.26 5.04
C ALA A 212 9.60 -15.77 6.27
N THR A 213 9.93 -15.29 7.48
CA THR A 213 9.38 -15.81 8.74
C THR A 213 8.93 -14.67 9.65
N PRO A 214 7.86 -13.92 9.28
CA PRO A 214 7.28 -12.93 10.17
C PRO A 214 6.66 -13.62 11.39
N LEU A 215 6.80 -13.00 12.57
CA LEU A 215 6.11 -13.46 13.77
C LEU A 215 4.67 -12.95 13.73
N ILE A 216 3.70 -13.84 13.82
CA ILE A 216 2.27 -13.51 13.75
C ILE A 216 1.58 -14.02 15.01
N CYS A 217 0.90 -13.12 15.71
CA CYS A 217 0.21 -13.41 16.96
C CYS A 217 -1.25 -12.92 16.90
N GLU A 218 -2.18 -13.73 17.41
CA GLU A 218 -3.59 -13.35 17.55
C GLU A 218 -3.87 -12.92 18.99
N TYR A 219 -4.53 -11.78 19.16
CA TYR A 219 -4.88 -11.23 20.47
C TYR A 219 -6.37 -10.87 20.56
N LYS A 220 -6.89 -10.85 21.79
CA LYS A 220 -8.27 -10.41 22.06
C LYS A 220 -8.49 -8.91 21.83
N THR A 221 -7.44 -8.10 21.97
CA THR A 221 -7.44 -6.65 21.76
C THR A 221 -6.10 -6.21 21.17
N ILE A 222 -6.04 -5.02 20.58
CA ILE A 222 -4.76 -4.37 20.24
C ILE A 222 -4.53 -3.29 21.28
N ASN A 223 -3.47 -3.43 22.07
CA ASN A 223 -3.03 -2.46 23.06
C ASN A 223 -1.49 -2.48 23.14
N GLU A 224 -0.90 -1.51 23.83
CA GLU A 224 0.55 -1.36 23.99
C GLU A 224 1.20 -2.65 24.53
N TYR A 225 0.53 -3.35 25.44
CA TYR A 225 0.98 -4.62 26.00
C TYR A 225 1.07 -5.73 24.95
N ASN A 226 0.02 -5.91 24.14
CA ASN A 226 0.00 -6.92 23.08
C ASN A 226 1.03 -6.59 21.99
N VAL A 227 1.30 -5.29 21.75
CA VAL A 227 2.29 -4.85 20.75
C VAL A 227 3.69 -5.24 21.19
N SER A 228 4.04 -4.97 22.45
CA SER A 228 5.34 -5.35 23.00
C SER A 228 5.53 -6.87 23.07
N THR A 229 4.52 -7.64 23.48
CA THR A 229 4.59 -9.10 23.50
C THR A 229 4.69 -9.71 22.09
N CYS A 230 4.05 -9.12 21.09
CA CYS A 230 4.21 -9.55 19.69
C CYS A 230 5.62 -9.23 19.14
N ALA A 231 6.27 -8.18 19.63
CA ALA A 231 7.64 -7.83 19.22
C ALA A 231 8.68 -8.77 19.81
N VAL A 232 8.49 -9.13 21.08
CA VAL A 232 9.44 -9.88 21.90
C VAL A 232 9.19 -11.40 21.82
N GLY A 233 7.99 -11.81 21.45
CA GLY A 233 7.53 -13.20 21.58
C GLY A 233 7.14 -13.54 23.03
N ASN A 234 6.98 -14.83 23.33
CA ASN A 234 6.73 -15.34 24.70
C ASN A 234 8.00 -15.33 25.57
N ALA A 235 8.73 -14.21 25.64
CA ALA A 235 9.87 -14.08 26.53
C ALA A 235 9.46 -13.48 27.88
N ASN A 236 9.99 -14.03 28.97
CA ASN A 236 9.91 -13.45 30.31
C ASN A 236 11.00 -12.40 30.49
N LEU A 237 10.62 -11.16 30.75
CA LEU A 237 11.55 -10.14 31.21
C LEU A 237 11.82 -10.36 32.71
N LYS A 238 13.05 -10.73 33.04
CA LYS A 238 13.50 -10.90 34.42
C LYS A 238 14.39 -9.73 34.82
N ILE A 239 14.18 -9.27 36.05
CA ILE A 239 14.95 -8.18 36.66
C ILE A 239 15.78 -8.78 37.78
N CYS A 240 17.09 -8.67 37.67
CA CYS A 240 18.04 -9.03 38.71
C CYS A 240 18.41 -7.78 39.49
N ILE A 241 18.16 -7.81 40.80
CA ILE A 241 18.53 -6.74 41.72
C ILE A 241 19.80 -7.17 42.44
N ARG A 242 20.87 -6.40 42.31
CA ARG A 242 22.07 -6.53 43.15
C ARG A 242 22.00 -5.46 44.22
N GLY A 243 22.09 -5.86 45.48
CA GLY A 243 21.94 -4.94 46.59
C GLY A 243 22.11 -5.60 47.95
N ASN A 244 22.01 -4.81 49.01
CA ASN A 244 22.09 -5.26 50.39
C ASN A 244 20.75 -5.09 51.09
N VAL A 245 20.36 -6.09 51.89
CA VAL A 245 19.15 -5.99 52.73
C VAL A 245 19.56 -5.35 54.06
N ILE A 246 18.96 -4.21 54.38
CA ILE A 246 19.20 -3.46 55.60
C ILE A 246 17.92 -3.53 56.44
N ASN A 247 18.04 -3.95 57.69
CA ASN A 247 16.93 -3.89 58.63
C ASN A 247 16.95 -2.52 59.34
N VAL A 248 15.95 -1.69 59.09
CA VAL A 248 15.78 -0.41 59.77
C VAL A 248 14.47 -0.45 60.55
N ASN A 249 14.56 -0.41 61.88
CA ASN A 249 13.42 -0.40 62.80
C ASN A 249 12.43 -1.56 62.61
N GLY A 250 12.96 -2.78 62.41
CA GLY A 250 12.14 -3.98 62.21
C GLY A 250 11.56 -4.11 60.80
N LYS A 251 11.93 -3.20 59.89
CA LYS A 251 11.50 -3.21 58.49
C LYS A 251 12.68 -3.53 57.58
N LEU A 252 12.60 -4.66 56.89
CA LEU A 252 13.57 -5.05 55.87
C LEU A 252 13.46 -4.10 54.68
N SER A 253 14.56 -3.45 54.34
CA SER A 253 14.69 -2.51 53.22
C SER A 253 15.81 -2.99 52.30
N VAL A 254 15.57 -3.04 50.99
CA VAL A 254 16.60 -3.46 50.02
C VAL A 254 17.28 -2.23 49.43
N HIS A 255 18.56 -2.05 49.72
CA HIS A 255 19.40 -1.05 49.07
C HIS A 255 19.91 -1.61 47.74
N VAL A 256 19.51 -1.03 46.62
CA VAL A 256 19.84 -1.53 45.28
C VAL A 256 21.10 -0.84 44.75
N ASP A 257 22.16 -1.61 44.52
CA ASP A 257 23.43 -1.13 43.98
C ASP A 257 23.44 -1.19 42.44
N ALA A 258 22.77 -2.19 41.85
CA ALA A 258 22.63 -2.32 40.40
C ALA A 258 21.37 -3.11 40.00
N LEU A 259 20.84 -2.80 38.81
CA LEU A 259 19.74 -3.51 38.17
C LEU A 259 20.22 -4.15 36.86
N GLY A 260 19.97 -5.44 36.70
CA GLY A 260 20.14 -6.15 35.43
C GLY A 260 18.78 -6.52 34.85
N PHE A 261 18.58 -6.30 33.56
CA PHE A 261 17.41 -6.76 32.81
C PHE A 261 17.85 -7.87 31.87
N TYR A 262 17.12 -8.98 31.81
CA TYR A 262 17.34 -9.98 30.79
C TYR A 262 16.02 -10.60 30.31
N LEU A 263 15.94 -10.83 29.00
CA LEU A 263 14.82 -11.51 28.36
C LEU A 263 15.15 -13.01 28.30
N LYS A 264 14.33 -13.84 28.95
CA LYS A 264 14.49 -15.31 28.98
C LYS A 264 13.32 -15.99 28.27
N ASP A 265 13.59 -16.96 27.40
CA ASP A 265 12.54 -17.83 26.86
C ASP A 265 11.94 -18.71 28.00
N THR A 266 10.69 -19.11 27.87
CA THR A 266 9.81 -19.59 28.96
C THR A 266 10.13 -21.01 29.49
N TYR A 267 11.23 -21.62 29.05
CA TYR A 267 11.64 -22.96 29.49
C TYR A 267 12.99 -22.86 30.20
N ASP A 268 13.12 -23.50 31.38
CA ASP A 268 14.37 -23.98 32.04
C ASP A 268 14.26 -23.93 33.57
N PHE A 269 13.35 -24.72 34.13
CA PHE A 269 13.44 -25.24 35.50
C PHE A 269 12.76 -26.62 35.54
N LEU A 270 13.26 -27.58 34.76
CA LEU A 270 12.83 -28.98 34.85
C LEU A 270 13.80 -29.78 35.72
N ASP A 271 14.05 -29.31 36.94
CA ASP A 271 14.53 -30.19 38.01
C ASP A 271 13.31 -30.88 38.64
N ASP A 272 12.50 -31.53 37.81
CA ASP A 272 11.34 -32.28 38.28
C ASP A 272 11.86 -33.65 38.70
N ASN A 273 11.97 -33.83 40.02
CA ASN A 273 12.47 -35.01 40.72
C ASN A 273 11.50 -36.23 40.58
N LYS A 274 10.97 -36.46 39.36
CA LYS A 274 9.93 -37.45 39.05
C LYS A 274 10.46 -38.85 38.83
N LEU A 275 11.78 -39.03 38.62
CA LEU A 275 12.39 -40.31 38.22
C LEU A 275 13.60 -40.73 39.06
N GLY A 276 13.91 -40.04 40.17
CA GLY A 276 14.99 -40.44 41.08
C GLY A 276 16.41 -40.31 40.52
N ILE A 277 16.58 -39.59 39.41
CA ILE A 277 17.88 -39.23 38.83
C ILE A 277 17.87 -37.69 38.70
N ASP A 278 18.55 -37.01 39.61
CA ASP A 278 18.88 -35.59 39.44
C ASP A 278 19.95 -35.52 38.34
N ILE A 279 19.58 -35.05 37.15
CA ILE A 279 20.55 -34.63 36.14
C ILE A 279 20.67 -33.11 36.29
N PRO A 280 21.73 -32.60 36.97
CA PRO A 280 21.86 -31.17 37.18
C PRO A 280 22.05 -30.45 35.86
N GLU A 281 21.14 -29.54 35.53
CA GLU A 281 21.24 -28.70 34.35
C GLU A 281 22.37 -27.67 34.52
N CYS A 282 23.30 -27.65 33.57
CA CYS A 282 24.43 -26.71 33.58
C CYS A 282 23.96 -25.34 33.07
N LEU A 283 24.07 -24.33 33.93
CA LEU A 283 23.73 -22.94 33.63
C LEU A 283 24.88 -22.17 32.96
N GLY A 284 26.02 -22.84 32.73
CA GLY A 284 27.18 -22.30 32.05
C GLY A 284 28.47 -22.44 32.87
N ILE A 285 29.57 -21.93 32.31
CA ILE A 285 30.89 -21.96 32.93
C ILE A 285 31.31 -20.56 33.36
N TRP A 286 31.48 -20.36 34.66
CA TRP A 286 31.61 -19.06 35.29
C TRP A 286 33.01 -18.86 35.84
N GLY A 287 33.59 -17.69 35.58
CA GLY A 287 34.78 -17.19 36.24
C GLY A 287 34.44 -15.92 37.04
N LYS A 288 35.37 -15.47 37.89
CA LYS A 288 35.13 -14.32 38.80
C LYS A 288 34.62 -13.05 38.10
N ASN A 289 35.03 -12.81 36.86
CA ASN A 289 34.75 -11.56 36.15
C ASN A 289 33.94 -11.75 34.85
N ARG A 290 33.70 -12.98 34.39
CA ARG A 290 33.00 -13.27 33.12
C ARG A 290 32.51 -14.71 33.03
N ILE A 291 31.59 -14.96 32.10
CA ILE A 291 31.08 -16.29 31.72
C ILE A 291 31.71 -16.69 30.37
N LEU A 292 31.96 -17.98 30.14
CA LEU A 292 32.43 -18.47 28.85
C LEU A 292 31.33 -18.37 27.78
N ASN A 293 31.73 -18.10 26.52
CA ASN A 293 30.79 -18.14 25.39
C ASN A 293 30.36 -19.59 25.08
N LYS A 294 29.41 -19.77 24.16
CA LYS A 294 28.86 -21.10 23.83
C LYS A 294 29.91 -22.08 23.28
N ILE A 295 30.88 -21.59 22.50
CA ILE A 295 31.92 -22.42 21.87
C ILE A 295 32.91 -22.93 22.93
N ASP A 296 33.37 -22.02 23.79
CA ASP A 296 34.28 -22.33 24.89
C ASP A 296 33.60 -23.21 25.95
N THR A 297 32.31 -22.99 26.20
CA THR A 297 31.51 -23.81 27.12
C THR A 297 31.41 -25.26 26.64
N ALA A 298 31.19 -25.48 25.34
CA ALA A 298 31.16 -26.85 24.79
C ALA A 298 32.52 -27.55 24.93
N SER A 299 33.62 -26.82 24.67
CA SER A 299 34.99 -27.33 24.81
C SER A 299 35.35 -27.65 26.27
N TYR A 300 34.95 -26.78 27.19
CA TYR A 300 35.09 -26.97 28.62
C TYR A 300 34.29 -28.20 29.08
N MET A 301 33.01 -28.29 28.74
CA MET A 301 32.13 -29.39 29.18
C MET A 301 32.57 -30.75 28.63
N THR A 302 33.13 -30.79 27.44
CA THR A 302 33.74 -32.02 26.88
C THR A 302 34.93 -32.49 27.71
N SER A 303 35.81 -31.55 28.09
CA SER A 303 36.97 -31.83 28.95
C SER A 303 36.56 -32.20 30.38
N TYR A 304 35.49 -31.58 30.89
CA TYR A 304 34.92 -31.84 32.20
C TYR A 304 34.26 -33.23 32.28
N ALA A 305 33.44 -33.59 31.30
CA ALA A 305 32.77 -34.89 31.24
C ALA A 305 33.75 -36.06 31.03
N SER A 306 34.87 -35.81 30.34
CA SER A 306 35.93 -36.81 30.13
C SER A 306 36.91 -36.95 31.30
N GLY A 307 36.78 -36.14 32.36
CA GLY A 307 37.70 -36.16 33.51
C GLY A 307 39.09 -35.60 33.18
N SER A 308 39.23 -34.83 32.10
CA SER A 308 40.50 -34.26 31.63
C SER A 308 40.89 -32.99 32.41
N PHE A 309 40.96 -33.08 33.74
CA PHE A 309 41.13 -31.91 34.62
C PHE A 309 42.45 -31.15 34.39
N GLY A 310 43.51 -31.81 33.92
CA GLY A 310 44.76 -31.13 33.57
C GLY A 310 44.61 -30.09 32.45
N ILE A 311 43.80 -30.41 31.43
CA ILE A 311 43.48 -29.50 30.32
C ILE A 311 42.63 -28.33 30.82
N LEU A 312 41.68 -28.61 31.71
CA LEU A 312 40.83 -27.57 32.32
C LEU A 312 41.64 -26.57 33.14
N VAL A 313 42.59 -27.03 33.95
CA VAL A 313 43.47 -26.15 34.73
C VAL A 313 44.37 -25.33 33.81
N GLN A 314 44.85 -25.90 32.70
CA GLN A 314 45.76 -25.20 31.79
C GLN A 314 45.05 -24.14 30.94
N LEU A 315 43.85 -24.43 30.41
CA LEU A 315 43.16 -23.58 29.44
C LEU A 315 42.06 -22.73 30.07
N TYR A 316 41.46 -23.17 31.17
CA TYR A 316 40.28 -22.56 31.77
C TYR A 316 40.45 -22.36 33.28
N SER A 317 41.68 -22.05 33.72
CA SER A 317 41.97 -21.76 35.13
C SER A 317 41.05 -20.66 35.69
N GLY A 318 40.47 -20.93 36.86
CA GLY A 318 39.55 -20.02 37.53
C GLY A 318 38.11 -20.03 37.00
N PHE A 319 37.78 -20.93 36.08
CA PHE A 319 36.42 -21.17 35.60
C PHE A 319 35.84 -22.47 36.16
N VAL A 320 34.59 -22.43 36.59
CA VAL A 320 33.86 -23.58 37.16
C VAL A 320 32.50 -23.73 36.48
N PRO A 321 32.01 -24.97 36.25
CA PRO A 321 30.63 -25.16 35.85
C PRO A 321 29.71 -24.77 37.00
N VAL A 322 28.62 -24.09 36.68
CA VAL A 322 27.57 -23.75 37.64
C VAL A 322 26.30 -24.47 37.22
N PHE A 323 25.70 -25.15 38.17
CA PHE A 323 24.47 -25.93 38.00
C PHE A 323 23.32 -25.32 38.79
N ASN A 324 22.08 -25.70 38.43
CA ASN A 324 20.89 -25.32 39.21
C ASN A 324 21.01 -25.69 40.70
N SER A 325 21.63 -26.85 41.01
CA SER A 325 21.86 -27.30 42.39
C SER A 325 22.74 -26.34 43.19
N ASP A 326 23.74 -25.71 42.55
CA ASP A 326 24.67 -24.80 43.21
C ASP A 326 23.95 -23.54 43.69
N PHE A 327 22.98 -23.05 42.91
CA PHE A 327 22.12 -21.93 43.31
C PHE A 327 21.19 -22.32 44.47
N ARG A 328 20.62 -23.53 44.47
CA ARG A 328 19.81 -24.02 45.60
C ARG A 328 20.62 -24.17 46.88
N GLU A 329 21.86 -24.66 46.78
CA GLU A 329 22.77 -24.73 47.93
C GLU A 329 23.19 -23.34 48.42
N TRP A 330 23.49 -22.43 47.49
CA TRP A 330 23.83 -21.05 47.80
C TRP A 330 22.66 -20.32 48.47
N GLN A 331 21.43 -20.54 48.01
CA GLN A 331 20.19 -20.00 48.60
C GLN A 331 19.97 -20.51 50.04
N LYS A 332 20.30 -21.77 50.33
CA LYS A 332 20.24 -22.31 51.71
C LYS A 332 21.29 -21.69 52.64
N LYS A 333 22.44 -21.27 52.10
CA LYS A 333 23.58 -20.73 52.87
C LYS A 333 23.58 -19.21 52.99
N THR A 334 22.80 -18.51 52.15
CA THR A 334 22.82 -17.05 52.05
C THR A 334 21.43 -16.50 52.31
N THR A 335 21.29 -15.63 53.31
CA THR A 335 20.03 -14.93 53.65
C THR A 335 19.75 -13.81 52.64
N LEU A 336 19.78 -14.11 51.35
CA LEU A 336 19.40 -13.18 50.29
C LEU A 336 17.93 -13.40 49.96
N VAL A 337 17.16 -12.32 50.09
CA VAL A 337 15.77 -12.28 49.63
C VAL A 337 15.82 -12.19 48.11
N GLU A 338 15.55 -13.29 47.43
CA GLU A 338 15.30 -13.29 45.99
C GLU A 338 13.89 -12.73 45.77
N ILE A 339 13.77 -11.42 45.53
CA ILE A 339 12.51 -10.83 45.08
C ILE A 339 12.36 -11.15 43.59
N THR A 340 11.76 -12.30 43.29
CA THR A 340 11.27 -12.59 41.94
C THR A 340 9.97 -11.81 41.73
N SER A 341 10.06 -10.56 41.28
CA SER A 341 8.88 -9.82 40.83
C SER A 341 8.51 -10.27 39.43
N PHE A 342 7.41 -11.03 39.30
CA PHE A 342 6.74 -11.22 38.02
C PHE A 342 6.15 -9.88 37.59
N PHE A 343 6.75 -9.22 36.61
CA PHE A 343 6.16 -8.03 36.00
C PHE A 343 5.17 -8.46 34.90
N LEU A 344 3.91 -8.61 35.28
CA LEU A 344 2.82 -8.35 34.34
C LEU A 344 2.73 -6.83 34.18
N MET A 345 3.20 -6.30 33.06
CA MET A 345 2.99 -4.88 32.71
C MET A 345 1.49 -4.62 32.53
N TYR A 346 0.82 -4.18 33.60
CA TYR A 346 -0.50 -3.58 33.55
C TYR A 346 -0.35 -2.07 33.64
N TYR A 347 -0.70 -1.40 32.54
CA TYR A 347 -0.83 0.05 32.36
C TYR A 347 0.43 0.89 32.59
N GLY A 348 0.64 1.89 31.73
CA GLY A 348 1.74 2.86 31.75
C GLY A 348 1.78 3.79 32.98
N LEU A 349 1.92 3.24 34.18
CA LEU A 349 2.41 3.91 35.36
C LEU A 349 3.26 2.92 36.16
N LEU A 350 4.55 3.22 36.29
CA LEU A 350 5.44 2.59 37.27
C LEU A 350 4.95 2.93 38.69
N HIS A 351 3.95 2.20 39.17
CA HIS A 351 3.69 2.10 40.59
C HIS A 351 4.52 0.95 41.15
N LEU A 352 5.57 1.30 41.90
CA LEU A 352 6.20 0.41 42.87
C LEU A 352 5.11 -0.12 43.81
N ILE A 353 4.64 -1.34 43.57
CA ILE A 353 3.82 -2.07 44.53
C ILE A 353 4.77 -2.47 45.65
N LYS A 354 4.66 -1.74 46.77
CA LYS A 354 5.27 -2.08 48.04
C LYS A 354 4.59 -3.36 48.55
N ILE A 355 5.24 -4.50 48.37
CA ILE A 355 4.85 -5.74 49.08
C ILE A 355 5.50 -5.64 50.47
N GLY A 356 4.65 -5.65 51.49
CA GLY A 356 5.02 -5.49 52.90
C GLY A 356 5.62 -6.73 53.53
#